data_AF-A0A965USJ4-F1
#
_entry.id   AF-A0A965USJ4-F1
#
_cell.length_a   1.000
_cell.length_b   1.000
_cell.length_c   1.000
_cell.angle_alpha   90.00
_cell.angle_beta   90.00
_cell.angle_gamma   90.00
#
_symmetry.space_group_name_H-M   'P 1'
#
loop_
_entity.id
_entity.type
_entity.pdbx_description
1 polymer ?
#
loop_
_entity_poly.entity_id
_entity_poly.type
_entity_poly.pdbx_seq_one_letter_code
_entity_poly.pdbx_strand_id
1 'polypeptide(L)'
;MGNATLALPAYNVTGNAVLLQPTSATGGFRFTTSTFTGRLDNISVVEVRNPAPILLTGQDDGATTLYNSLRMPNITTIAFGGGGALTSTAGTGNNFFGENAGLNNTTGSNNNFYGQLSGQSNVSGTDNNFFGSLAGQRNSTGFYNNFFGYKAGLVNTTGFRNNFFGQEAGAKNTTGQSNNFFGLQAGFETTSGSQNNAYGEFAGYFNSVGSNNNFIGLQAGFYSRRGSGNNFIGTNNGYNTTLADTLTGSNNTAIGSESARNIAASASGNLVLGNSVNLPTGNGSNQVVIKNLIFGTGASGTGTTIQTTAKAGINVNNPQSTLDVEGNMAIGA
;
A
#
# COMPACT_ATOMS: atom_id res chain seq x y z
N MET A 1 38.05 38.06 -23.17
CA MET A 1 36.60 37.87 -22.97
C MET A 1 35.95 38.15 -24.32
N GLY A 2 35.21 37.20 -24.88
CA GLY A 2 34.53 37.37 -26.17
C GLY A 2 33.04 37.15 -26.00
N ASN A 3 32.23 38.17 -26.29
CA ASN A 3 30.78 38.07 -26.17
C ASN A 3 30.22 37.37 -27.42
N ALA A 4 29.79 36.11 -27.27
CA ALA A 4 29.06 35.41 -28.32
C ALA A 4 27.70 36.08 -28.53
N THR A 5 27.52 36.73 -29.68
CA THR A 5 26.24 37.39 -30.03
C THR A 5 25.28 36.34 -30.55
N LEU A 6 24.22 36.05 -29.80
CA LEU A 6 23.17 35.11 -30.23
C LEU A 6 22.32 35.77 -31.33
N ALA A 7 22.57 35.38 -32.58
CA ALA A 7 21.82 35.85 -33.75
C ALA A 7 20.42 35.22 -33.80
N LEU A 8 19.48 35.76 -33.03
CA LEU A 8 18.06 35.44 -33.15
C LEU A 8 17.45 36.14 -34.39
N PRO A 9 16.51 35.51 -35.11
CA PRO A 9 15.77 36.18 -36.17
C PRO A 9 14.96 37.35 -35.59
N ALA A 10 14.96 38.49 -36.29
CA ALA A 10 14.42 39.73 -35.75
C ALA A 10 12.89 39.68 -35.57
N TYR A 11 12.43 39.75 -34.33
CA TYR A 11 11.06 40.09 -33.99
C TYR A 11 11.02 41.00 -32.74
N ASN A 12 10.12 41.98 -32.73
CA ASN A 12 10.05 42.99 -31.67
C ASN A 12 9.58 42.39 -30.35
N VAL A 13 10.23 42.76 -29.25
CA VAL A 13 9.70 42.56 -27.88
C VAL A 13 9.90 43.82 -27.05
N THR A 14 8.80 44.44 -26.63
CA THR A 14 8.78 45.40 -25.51
C THR A 14 8.57 44.64 -24.20
N GLY A 15 9.66 44.17 -23.58
CA GLY A 15 9.64 43.43 -22.31
C GLY A 15 10.67 42.29 -22.28
N ASN A 16 11.02 41.82 -21.08
CA ASN A 16 12.10 40.84 -20.85
C ASN A 16 11.70 39.37 -21.19
N ALA A 17 10.92 39.16 -22.25
CA ALA A 17 10.38 37.85 -22.62
C ALA A 17 10.83 37.44 -24.03
N VAL A 18 11.93 36.68 -24.13
CA VAL A 18 12.40 36.14 -25.42
C VAL A 18 11.53 34.93 -25.79
N LEU A 19 10.57 35.13 -26.69
CA LEU A 19 9.78 34.02 -27.26
C LEU A 19 10.65 33.25 -28.26
N LEU A 20 11.03 32.03 -27.90
CA LEU A 20 11.89 31.18 -28.72
C LEU A 20 11.04 30.07 -29.39
N GLN A 21 11.17 29.92 -30.70
CA GLN A 21 10.39 28.95 -31.49
C GLN A 21 11.06 27.56 -31.49
N PRO A 22 10.29 26.46 -31.48
CA PRO A 22 10.83 25.10 -31.52
C PRO A 22 11.46 24.79 -32.89
N THR A 23 12.57 24.06 -32.89
CA THR A 23 13.37 23.79 -34.11
C THR A 23 12.93 22.53 -34.87
N SER A 24 11.78 21.94 -34.52
CA SER A 24 11.25 20.73 -35.15
C SER A 24 9.71 20.67 -35.08
N ALA A 25 9.11 19.91 -35.99
CA ALA A 25 7.67 19.59 -35.95
C ALA A 25 7.22 18.80 -34.69
N THR A 26 8.17 18.35 -33.88
CA THR A 26 7.93 17.70 -32.57
C THR A 26 8.02 18.66 -31.38
N GLY A 27 8.29 19.95 -31.60
CA GLY A 27 8.20 20.98 -30.55
C GLY A 27 9.33 21.02 -29.53
N GLY A 28 10.43 20.29 -29.76
CA GLY A 28 11.57 20.26 -28.85
C GLY A 28 12.33 21.59 -28.80
N PHE A 29 12.79 21.96 -27.60
CA PHE A 29 13.64 23.13 -27.41
C PHE A 29 15.12 22.74 -27.49
N ARG A 30 15.79 23.05 -28.61
CA ARG A 30 17.16 22.59 -28.90
C ARG A 30 18.14 23.75 -29.07
N PHE A 31 19.23 23.73 -28.30
CA PHE A 31 20.38 24.61 -28.50
C PHE A 31 21.26 24.05 -29.63
N THR A 32 21.21 24.66 -30.81
CA THR A 32 21.86 24.14 -32.03
C THR A 32 23.35 24.50 -32.17
N THR A 33 23.99 24.95 -31.10
CA THR A 33 25.42 25.31 -31.05
C THR A 33 26.04 24.84 -29.73
N SER A 34 27.20 24.19 -29.79
CA SER A 34 27.87 23.45 -28.70
C SER A 34 28.48 24.32 -27.58
N THR A 35 28.01 25.55 -27.37
CA THR A 35 28.67 26.57 -26.54
C THR A 35 27.72 27.42 -25.70
N PHE A 36 26.52 26.92 -25.35
CA PHE A 36 25.75 27.54 -24.27
C PHE A 36 26.40 27.24 -22.91
N THR A 37 27.03 28.26 -22.31
CA THR A 37 27.79 28.17 -21.04
C THR A 37 27.18 29.01 -19.91
N GLY A 38 25.98 29.55 -20.11
CA GLY A 38 25.24 30.30 -19.09
C GLY A 38 24.47 29.42 -18.12
N ARG A 39 23.83 30.04 -17.11
CA ARG A 39 22.80 29.40 -16.30
C ARG A 39 21.41 29.81 -16.82
N LEU A 40 20.52 28.84 -17.00
CA LEU A 40 19.11 29.11 -17.31
C LEU A 40 18.31 29.10 -16.00
N ASP A 41 17.98 30.29 -15.51
CA ASP A 41 17.09 30.49 -14.36
C ASP A 41 15.68 30.86 -14.81
N ASN A 42 14.68 30.58 -13.96
CA ASN A 42 13.30 31.06 -14.11
C ASN A 42 12.61 30.66 -15.45
N ILE A 43 12.96 29.50 -16.03
CA ILE A 43 12.21 28.95 -17.18
C ILE A 43 10.75 28.70 -16.74
N SER A 44 9.81 29.37 -17.39
CA SER A 44 8.37 29.15 -17.23
C SER A 44 7.80 28.57 -18.52
N VAL A 45 7.23 27.38 -18.45
CA VAL A 45 6.46 26.76 -19.55
C VAL A 45 5.03 27.30 -19.47
N VAL A 46 4.76 28.35 -20.24
CA VAL A 46 3.48 29.08 -20.18
C VAL A 46 2.32 28.27 -20.79
N GLU A 47 2.59 27.48 -21.84
CA GLU A 47 1.57 26.65 -22.50
C GLU A 47 2.23 25.48 -23.27
N VAL A 48 1.57 24.31 -23.31
CA VAL A 48 1.97 23.17 -24.14
C VAL A 48 0.83 22.84 -25.10
N ARG A 49 0.92 23.31 -26.35
CA ARG A 49 -0.11 23.05 -27.37
C ARG A 49 0.12 21.69 -28.05
N ASN A 50 -0.98 20.96 -28.23
CA ASN A 50 -1.03 19.61 -28.81
C ASN A 50 -0.43 19.55 -30.25
N PRO A 51 0.33 18.51 -30.65
CA PRO A 51 0.78 17.32 -29.93
C PRO A 51 2.31 17.34 -29.67
N ALA A 52 2.89 18.51 -29.41
CA ALA A 52 4.33 18.72 -29.32
C ALA A 52 4.88 18.36 -27.92
N PRO A 53 5.59 17.23 -27.72
CA PRO A 53 6.17 16.90 -26.43
C PRO A 53 7.35 17.83 -26.10
N ILE A 54 7.20 18.67 -25.08
CA ILE A 54 8.34 19.39 -24.52
C ILE A 54 9.30 18.38 -23.89
N LEU A 55 10.53 18.40 -24.38
CA LEU A 55 11.66 17.62 -23.92
C LEU A 55 12.73 18.62 -23.44
N LEU A 56 12.99 18.65 -22.14
CA LEU A 56 14.00 19.49 -21.50
C LEU A 56 15.12 18.57 -21.02
N THR A 57 16.19 18.50 -21.81
CA THR A 57 17.28 17.52 -21.65
C THR A 57 18.65 18.12 -21.95
N GLY A 58 19.69 17.35 -21.63
CA GLY A 58 20.98 17.48 -22.28
C GLY A 58 20.93 17.12 -23.77
N GLN A 59 22.12 17.11 -24.38
CA GLN A 59 22.35 16.84 -25.80
C GLN A 59 21.74 15.52 -26.27
N ASP A 60 21.16 15.51 -27.47
CA ASP A 60 20.51 14.35 -28.09
C ASP A 60 21.38 13.90 -29.28
N ASP A 61 22.49 13.22 -28.97
CA ASP A 61 23.54 12.82 -29.92
C ASP A 61 23.66 11.31 -30.15
N GLY A 62 22.80 10.51 -29.51
CA GLY A 62 22.84 9.04 -29.57
C GLY A 62 23.99 8.39 -28.80
N ALA A 63 24.90 9.16 -28.21
CA ALA A 63 25.98 8.67 -27.34
C ALA A 63 25.66 8.88 -25.85
N THR A 64 24.83 9.88 -25.52
CA THR A 64 24.44 10.22 -24.14
C THR A 64 23.10 9.61 -23.73
N THR A 65 23.12 8.68 -22.77
CA THR A 65 21.91 8.21 -22.07
C THR A 65 21.39 9.30 -21.14
N LEU A 66 20.25 9.89 -21.48
CA LEU A 66 19.70 11.09 -20.82
C LEU A 66 18.97 10.79 -19.50
N TYR A 67 19.75 10.48 -18.46
CA TYR A 67 19.28 10.51 -17.07
C TYR A 67 18.64 11.87 -16.73
N ASN A 68 17.56 11.85 -15.95
CA ASN A 68 16.89 13.05 -15.41
C ASN A 68 16.15 13.95 -16.41
N SER A 69 15.89 13.46 -17.63
CA SER A 69 15.01 14.10 -18.62
C SER A 69 13.65 14.53 -18.04
N LEU A 70 13.22 15.79 -18.27
CA LEU A 70 11.83 16.21 -18.14
C LEU A 70 11.13 16.07 -19.49
N ARG A 71 10.02 15.32 -19.52
CA ARG A 71 9.23 15.01 -20.70
C ARG A 71 7.74 15.18 -20.42
N MET A 72 7.03 15.85 -21.32
CA MET A 72 5.55 15.94 -21.30
C MET A 72 4.99 15.22 -22.54
N PRO A 73 4.68 13.90 -22.47
CA PRO A 73 4.30 13.12 -23.66
C PRO A 73 2.89 13.44 -24.18
N ASN A 74 2.03 14.02 -23.35
CA ASN A 74 0.75 14.61 -23.74
C ASN A 74 0.39 15.75 -22.79
N ILE A 75 -0.64 16.54 -23.14
CA ILE A 75 -1.06 17.77 -22.44
C ILE A 75 -1.50 17.59 -20.97
N THR A 76 -1.54 16.36 -20.45
CA THR A 76 -1.94 16.05 -19.06
C THR A 76 -0.95 15.12 -18.33
N THR A 77 0.20 14.82 -18.94
CA THR A 77 1.18 13.87 -18.37
C THR A 77 2.53 14.55 -18.18
N ILE A 78 3.11 14.40 -16.99
CA ILE A 78 4.43 14.94 -16.63
C ILE A 78 5.34 13.79 -16.21
N ALA A 79 6.53 13.72 -16.80
CA ALA A 79 7.52 12.70 -16.47
C ALA A 79 8.92 13.30 -16.24
N PHE A 80 9.61 12.78 -15.23
CA PHE A 80 10.99 13.11 -14.85
C PHE A 80 11.82 11.83 -14.67
N GLY A 81 13.14 11.89 -14.89
CA GLY A 81 14.03 10.74 -14.64
C GLY A 81 14.21 9.77 -15.81
N GLY A 82 13.53 9.99 -16.94
CA GLY A 82 13.39 8.98 -18.00
C GLY A 82 12.23 8.00 -17.74
N GLY A 83 11.31 8.33 -16.83
CA GLY A 83 10.01 7.67 -16.73
C GLY A 83 9.06 8.04 -17.88
N GLY A 84 7.95 7.30 -17.97
CA GLY A 84 6.85 7.51 -18.91
C GLY A 84 7.08 6.91 -20.29
N ALA A 85 6.19 5.99 -20.68
CA ALA A 85 6.26 5.28 -21.95
C ALA A 85 6.48 6.17 -23.17
N LEU A 86 7.38 5.74 -24.07
CA LEU A 86 7.66 6.40 -25.34
C LEU A 86 6.36 6.63 -26.17
N THR A 87 5.39 5.73 -26.02
CA THR A 87 4.16 5.60 -26.82
C THR A 87 2.86 5.86 -26.03
N SER A 88 2.89 6.72 -25.00
CA SER A 88 1.72 7.09 -24.16
C SER A 88 0.74 8.04 -24.87
N THR A 89 0.18 7.58 -25.99
CA THR A 89 -0.68 8.35 -26.92
C THR A 89 -2.16 8.41 -26.55
N ALA A 90 -2.60 7.65 -25.54
CA ALA A 90 -4.00 7.59 -25.10
C ALA A 90 -4.21 7.85 -23.59
N GLY A 91 -3.26 7.45 -22.73
CA GLY A 91 -3.40 7.61 -21.27
C GLY A 91 -3.14 9.05 -20.78
N THR A 92 -4.09 9.61 -20.02
CA THR A 92 -4.08 11.01 -19.55
C THR A 92 -3.88 11.14 -18.03
N GLY A 93 -3.46 12.32 -17.56
CA GLY A 93 -3.44 12.66 -16.13
C GLY A 93 -2.35 11.97 -15.31
N ASN A 94 -1.26 11.50 -15.92
CA ASN A 94 -0.24 10.70 -15.25
C ASN A 94 0.96 11.53 -14.76
N ASN A 95 1.54 11.16 -13.62
CA ASN A 95 2.71 11.78 -13.01
C ASN A 95 3.78 10.71 -12.77
N PHE A 96 4.93 10.78 -13.46
CA PHE A 96 5.97 9.74 -13.42
C PHE A 96 7.33 10.31 -13.03
N PHE A 97 7.79 10.06 -11.80
CA PHE A 97 9.00 10.66 -11.23
C PHE A 97 10.02 9.57 -10.86
N GLY A 98 10.97 9.31 -11.74
CA GLY A 98 12.05 8.36 -11.50
C GLY A 98 12.42 7.57 -12.75
N GLU A 99 13.64 7.02 -12.73
CA GLU A 99 14.16 6.17 -13.81
C GLU A 99 13.21 5.00 -14.08
N ASN A 100 12.75 4.87 -15.32
CA ASN A 100 11.83 3.81 -15.77
C ASN A 100 10.47 3.75 -15.03
N ALA A 101 10.06 4.80 -14.30
CA ALA A 101 8.73 4.89 -13.70
C ALA A 101 7.64 4.92 -14.78
N GLY A 102 6.64 4.04 -14.73
CA GLY A 102 5.57 3.98 -15.74
C GLY A 102 6.01 3.68 -17.18
N LEU A 103 7.15 3.02 -17.37
CA LEU A 103 7.79 2.80 -18.68
C LEU A 103 6.88 2.12 -19.73
N ASN A 104 5.99 1.21 -19.34
CA ASN A 104 5.15 0.45 -20.27
C ASN A 104 3.71 1.00 -20.42
N ASN A 105 3.41 2.16 -19.83
CA ASN A 105 2.05 2.69 -19.75
C ASN A 105 1.53 3.23 -21.09
N THR A 106 0.69 2.44 -21.77
CA THR A 106 0.11 2.79 -23.07
C THR A 106 -1.22 3.53 -22.94
N THR A 107 -2.11 3.02 -22.09
CA THR A 107 -3.51 3.49 -21.96
C THR A 107 -3.92 3.85 -20.53
N GLY A 108 -3.14 3.45 -19.53
CA GLY A 108 -3.42 3.78 -18.13
C GLY A 108 -3.44 5.29 -17.87
N SER A 109 -4.38 5.73 -17.06
CA SER A 109 -4.66 7.15 -16.78
C SER A 109 -4.73 7.43 -15.27
N ASN A 110 -4.53 8.69 -14.88
CA ASN A 110 -4.58 9.19 -13.49
C ASN A 110 -3.56 8.52 -12.53
N ASN A 111 -2.46 7.94 -13.06
CA ASN A 111 -1.48 7.24 -12.23
C ASN A 111 -0.38 8.19 -11.70
N ASN A 112 -0.01 8.02 -10.43
CA ASN A 112 1.05 8.76 -9.75
C ASN A 112 2.17 7.78 -9.35
N PHE A 113 3.26 7.70 -10.11
CA PHE A 113 4.39 6.81 -9.84
C PHE A 113 5.65 7.60 -9.48
N TYR A 114 6.17 7.41 -8.28
CA TYR A 114 7.29 8.15 -7.70
C TYR A 114 8.34 7.16 -7.16
N GLY A 115 9.46 7.03 -7.86
CA GLY A 115 10.56 6.13 -7.54
C GLY A 115 11.08 5.37 -8.76
N GLN A 116 12.35 4.97 -8.72
CA GLN A 116 12.96 4.10 -9.74
C GLN A 116 12.11 2.84 -9.94
N LEU A 117 11.80 2.52 -11.21
CA LEU A 117 10.99 1.37 -11.64
C LEU A 117 9.57 1.31 -11.04
N SER A 118 9.08 2.41 -10.45
CA SER A 118 7.73 2.50 -9.88
C SER A 118 6.67 2.34 -10.98
N GLY A 119 5.77 1.37 -10.83
CA GLY A 119 4.74 1.07 -11.84
C GLY A 119 5.27 0.71 -13.24
N GLN A 120 6.54 0.28 -13.37
CA GLN A 120 7.23 0.08 -14.65
C GLN A 120 6.40 -0.71 -15.68
N SER A 121 5.72 -1.78 -15.24
CA SER A 121 4.99 -2.70 -16.12
C SER A 121 3.54 -2.29 -16.40
N ASN A 122 3.05 -1.16 -15.86
CA ASN A 122 1.65 -0.77 -15.99
C ASN A 122 1.33 -0.60 -17.48
N VAL A 123 0.31 -1.29 -17.98
CA VAL A 123 -0.11 -1.19 -19.40
C VAL A 123 -1.35 -0.32 -19.50
N SER A 124 -2.40 -0.71 -18.76
CA SER A 124 -3.72 -0.08 -18.80
C SER A 124 -4.33 0.20 -17.42
N GLY A 125 -3.61 -0.10 -16.33
CA GLY A 125 -4.08 0.18 -14.97
C GLY A 125 -4.29 1.68 -14.74
N THR A 126 -5.36 2.05 -14.04
CA THR A 126 -5.73 3.46 -13.80
C THR A 126 -5.77 3.81 -12.31
N ASP A 127 -5.65 5.11 -12.02
CA ASP A 127 -5.90 5.68 -10.69
C ASP A 127 -5.03 5.08 -9.57
N ASN A 128 -3.81 4.61 -9.92
CA ASN A 128 -2.86 4.02 -8.99
C ASN A 128 -1.87 5.06 -8.44
N ASN A 129 -1.54 4.97 -7.15
CA ASN A 129 -0.58 5.83 -6.46
C ASN A 129 0.57 4.99 -5.91
N PHE A 130 1.72 4.96 -6.60
CA PHE A 130 2.90 4.19 -6.21
C PHE A 130 4.04 5.14 -5.80
N PHE A 131 4.51 5.03 -4.55
CA PHE A 131 5.49 5.92 -3.95
C PHE A 131 6.60 5.09 -3.27
N GLY A 132 7.67 4.83 -4.00
CA GLY A 132 8.83 4.04 -3.57
C GLY A 132 9.54 3.40 -4.75
N SER A 133 10.85 3.16 -4.62
CA SER A 133 11.58 2.35 -5.60
C SER A 133 10.97 0.95 -5.66
N LEU A 134 10.76 0.43 -6.88
CA LEU A 134 10.08 -0.83 -7.20
C LEU A 134 8.61 -0.95 -6.71
N ALA A 135 7.98 0.13 -6.22
CA ALA A 135 6.58 0.10 -5.81
C ALA A 135 5.67 -0.22 -7.01
N GLY A 136 4.86 -1.27 -6.89
CA GLY A 136 3.97 -1.74 -7.96
C GLY A 136 4.65 -2.12 -9.28
N GLN A 137 5.95 -2.46 -9.29
CA GLN A 137 6.75 -2.64 -10.51
C GLN A 137 6.08 -3.51 -11.58
N ARG A 138 5.42 -4.61 -11.18
CA ARG A 138 4.81 -5.58 -12.10
C ARG A 138 3.31 -5.36 -12.37
N ASN A 139 2.70 -4.30 -11.82
CA ASN A 139 1.28 -4.00 -12.05
C ASN A 139 1.07 -3.90 -13.56
N SER A 140 0.07 -4.59 -14.12
CA SER A 140 -0.19 -4.58 -15.57
C SER A 140 -1.55 -3.95 -15.88
N THR A 141 -2.59 -4.41 -15.18
CA THR A 141 -3.98 -3.93 -15.34
C THR A 141 -4.67 -3.60 -14.02
N GLY A 142 -4.04 -3.82 -12.86
CA GLY A 142 -4.55 -3.43 -11.55
C GLY A 142 -4.79 -1.92 -11.43
N PHE A 143 -5.83 -1.52 -10.71
CA PHE A 143 -6.35 -0.16 -10.65
C PHE A 143 -6.80 0.23 -9.23
N TYR A 144 -6.90 1.54 -8.93
CA TYR A 144 -7.17 2.08 -7.58
C TYR A 144 -6.22 1.56 -6.47
N ASN A 145 -4.97 1.20 -6.79
CA ASN A 145 -4.02 0.71 -5.79
C ASN A 145 -3.14 1.85 -5.23
N ASN A 146 -2.90 1.85 -3.92
CA ASN A 146 -2.08 2.82 -3.20
C ASN A 146 -0.89 2.09 -2.56
N PHE A 147 0.31 2.15 -3.17
CA PHE A 147 1.51 1.43 -2.72
C PHE A 147 2.62 2.41 -2.28
N PHE A 148 2.83 2.56 -0.98
CA PHE A 148 3.75 3.52 -0.38
C PHE A 148 4.85 2.78 0.39
N GLY A 149 6.05 2.70 -0.19
CA GLY A 149 7.22 2.03 0.39
C GLY A 149 8.08 1.33 -0.66
N TYR A 150 9.35 1.06 -0.31
CA TYR A 150 10.24 0.25 -1.15
C TYR A 150 9.61 -1.12 -1.43
N LYS A 151 9.43 -1.48 -2.70
CA LYS A 151 8.78 -2.72 -3.16
C LYS A 151 7.35 -2.96 -2.62
N ALA A 152 6.63 -1.94 -2.17
CA ALA A 152 5.22 -2.09 -1.81
C ALA A 152 4.42 -2.60 -3.04
N GLY A 153 3.70 -3.71 -2.90
CA GLY A 153 2.95 -4.35 -3.99
C GLY A 153 3.80 -4.83 -5.19
N LEU A 154 5.09 -5.11 -5.01
CA LEU A 154 6.09 -5.39 -6.04
C LEU A 154 5.58 -6.25 -7.23
N VAL A 155 4.96 -7.40 -6.95
CA VAL A 155 4.54 -8.36 -8.00
C VAL A 155 3.04 -8.31 -8.34
N ASN A 156 2.30 -7.29 -7.87
CA ASN A 156 0.88 -7.12 -8.22
C ASN A 156 0.72 -7.15 -9.73
N THR A 157 -0.28 -7.86 -10.28
CA THR A 157 -0.51 -7.89 -11.74
C THR A 157 -1.89 -7.31 -12.05
N THR A 158 -2.94 -7.92 -11.52
CA THR A 158 -4.34 -7.56 -11.76
C THR A 158 -5.10 -7.19 -10.48
N GLY A 159 -4.50 -7.33 -9.30
CA GLY A 159 -5.10 -6.94 -8.03
C GLY A 159 -5.45 -5.45 -8.00
N PHE A 160 -6.60 -5.10 -7.42
CA PHE A 160 -7.15 -3.74 -7.42
C PHE A 160 -7.70 -3.31 -6.06
N ARG A 161 -7.82 -1.98 -5.84
CA ARG A 161 -8.25 -1.36 -4.56
C ARG A 161 -7.39 -1.72 -3.34
N ASN A 162 -6.12 -2.11 -3.54
CA ASN A 162 -5.23 -2.46 -2.43
C ASN A 162 -4.49 -1.22 -1.88
N ASN A 163 -4.35 -1.15 -0.56
CA ASN A 163 -3.64 -0.09 0.17
C ASN A 163 -2.45 -0.70 0.91
N PHE A 164 -1.23 -0.59 0.36
CA PHE A 164 0.00 -1.17 0.94
C PHE A 164 0.97 -0.06 1.35
N PHE A 165 1.17 0.13 2.66
CA PHE A 165 1.95 1.21 3.26
C PHE A 165 3.05 0.63 4.15
N GLY A 166 4.27 0.53 3.63
CA GLY A 166 5.43 -0.03 4.30
C GLY A 166 6.42 -0.67 3.31
N GLN A 167 7.67 -0.86 3.75
CA GLN A 167 8.64 -1.62 2.97
C GLN A 167 8.12 -3.05 2.76
N GLU A 168 8.09 -3.48 1.51
CA GLU A 168 7.65 -4.81 1.06
C GLU A 168 6.23 -5.21 1.55
N ALA A 169 5.38 -4.25 1.93
CA ALA A 169 3.97 -4.50 2.23
C ALA A 169 3.25 -5.06 0.99
N GLY A 170 2.59 -6.22 1.14
CA GLY A 170 1.93 -6.93 0.05
C GLY A 170 2.84 -7.33 -1.13
N ALA A 171 4.16 -7.46 -0.93
CA ALA A 171 5.12 -7.60 -2.03
C ALA A 171 4.89 -8.81 -2.94
N LYS A 172 4.23 -9.88 -2.48
CA LYS A 172 3.89 -11.07 -3.28
C LYS A 172 2.49 -11.06 -3.88
N ASN A 173 1.68 -10.02 -3.63
CA ASN A 173 0.30 -9.97 -4.13
C ASN A 173 0.32 -10.04 -5.65
N THR A 174 -0.60 -10.77 -6.27
CA THR A 174 -0.71 -10.86 -7.73
C THR A 174 -2.11 -10.46 -8.17
N THR A 175 -3.12 -11.14 -7.62
CA THR A 175 -4.54 -11.02 -8.00
C THR A 175 -5.43 -10.61 -6.82
N GLY A 176 -4.92 -10.64 -5.58
CA GLY A 176 -5.68 -10.26 -4.39
C GLY A 176 -6.17 -8.81 -4.45
N GLN A 177 -7.39 -8.56 -3.97
CA GLN A 177 -8.10 -7.29 -4.10
C GLN A 177 -8.58 -6.74 -2.76
N SER A 178 -8.71 -5.41 -2.67
CA SER A 178 -9.29 -4.70 -1.51
C SER A 178 -8.58 -5.00 -0.17
N ASN A 179 -7.28 -5.31 -0.19
CA ASN A 179 -6.47 -5.53 1.02
C ASN A 179 -5.87 -4.22 1.55
N ASN A 180 -5.74 -4.09 2.87
CA ASN A 180 -5.17 -2.92 3.55
C ASN A 180 -3.99 -3.36 4.43
N PHE A 181 -2.75 -3.23 3.94
CA PHE A 181 -1.54 -3.66 4.63
C PHE A 181 -0.68 -2.46 5.04
N PHE A 182 -0.48 -2.25 6.33
CA PHE A 182 0.20 -1.09 6.91
C PHE A 182 1.29 -1.57 7.89
N GLY A 183 2.55 -1.51 7.49
CA GLY A 183 3.70 -1.98 8.27
C GLY A 183 4.79 -2.62 7.40
N LEU A 184 6.00 -2.78 7.97
CA LEU A 184 7.09 -3.53 7.34
C LEU A 184 6.63 -4.97 7.06
N GLN A 185 6.67 -5.38 5.80
CA GLN A 185 6.30 -6.73 5.33
C GLN A 185 4.91 -7.20 5.83
N ALA A 186 3.97 -6.27 6.04
CA ALA A 186 2.57 -6.60 6.28
C ALA A 186 1.96 -7.32 5.07
N GLY A 187 1.33 -8.48 5.28
CA GLY A 187 0.77 -9.32 4.21
C GLY A 187 1.78 -9.77 3.15
N PHE A 188 3.06 -9.95 3.50
CA PHE A 188 4.15 -10.16 2.54
C PHE A 188 3.89 -11.28 1.52
N GLU A 189 3.52 -12.49 1.95
CA GLU A 189 3.24 -13.65 1.07
C GLU A 189 1.80 -13.73 0.54
N THR A 190 0.94 -12.71 0.73
CA THR A 190 -0.39 -12.69 0.07
C THR A 190 -0.24 -12.77 -1.43
N THR A 191 -1.04 -13.61 -2.10
CA THR A 191 -1.01 -13.80 -3.56
C THR A 191 -2.36 -13.51 -4.21
N SER A 192 -3.41 -14.20 -3.77
CA SER A 192 -4.81 -14.01 -4.19
C SER A 192 -5.77 -13.74 -3.02
N GLY A 193 -5.29 -13.82 -1.77
CA GLY A 193 -6.05 -13.44 -0.58
C GLY A 193 -6.59 -12.02 -0.69
N SER A 194 -7.84 -11.82 -0.32
CA SER A 194 -8.59 -10.59 -0.58
C SER A 194 -9.34 -10.08 0.64
N GLN A 195 -9.64 -8.77 0.68
CA GLN A 195 -10.38 -8.12 1.78
C GLN A 195 -9.70 -8.26 3.15
N ASN A 196 -8.38 -8.45 3.19
CA ASN A 196 -7.61 -8.58 4.44
C ASN A 196 -7.11 -7.22 4.93
N ASN A 197 -7.18 -7.01 6.24
CA ASN A 197 -6.61 -5.87 6.95
C ASN A 197 -5.39 -6.35 7.74
N ALA A 198 -4.18 -5.86 7.46
CA ALA A 198 -2.95 -6.22 8.16
C ALA A 198 -2.21 -4.96 8.64
N TYR A 199 -2.40 -4.57 9.91
CA TYR A 199 -1.89 -3.32 10.49
C TYR A 199 -0.82 -3.62 11.55
N GLY A 200 0.43 -3.71 11.13
CA GLY A 200 1.58 -3.97 12.00
C GLY A 200 2.76 -4.55 11.22
N GLU A 201 3.96 -4.40 11.78
CA GLU A 201 5.15 -5.10 11.27
C GLU A 201 4.90 -6.62 11.27
N PHE A 202 5.13 -7.26 10.12
CA PHE A 202 4.84 -8.66 9.83
C PHE A 202 3.39 -9.13 10.12
N ALA A 203 2.42 -8.23 10.24
CA ALA A 203 1.02 -8.60 10.39
C ALA A 203 0.57 -9.44 9.17
N GLY A 204 0.01 -10.63 9.42
CA GLY A 204 -0.43 -11.55 8.37
C GLY A 204 0.67 -12.04 7.42
N TYR A 205 1.96 -11.99 7.79
CA TYR A 205 3.10 -12.21 6.89
C TYR A 205 2.95 -13.38 5.90
N PHE A 206 2.60 -14.58 6.39
CA PHE A 206 2.46 -15.78 5.57
C PHE A 206 1.05 -15.98 4.96
N ASN A 207 0.07 -15.08 5.18
CA ASN A 207 -1.28 -15.26 4.64
C ASN A 207 -1.27 -15.18 3.10
N SER A 208 -1.34 -16.33 2.42
CA SER A 208 -1.16 -16.40 0.97
C SER A 208 -2.46 -16.37 0.18
N VAL A 209 -3.52 -17.02 0.68
CA VAL A 209 -4.84 -17.12 0.01
C VAL A 209 -6.03 -16.88 0.95
N GLY A 210 -5.78 -16.74 2.26
CA GLY A 210 -6.81 -16.41 3.23
C GLY A 210 -7.41 -15.02 2.98
N SER A 211 -8.71 -14.88 3.21
CA SER A 211 -9.48 -13.68 2.87
C SER A 211 -10.35 -13.20 4.04
N ASN A 212 -10.72 -11.92 4.04
CA ASN A 212 -11.53 -11.30 5.09
C ASN A 212 -10.93 -11.39 6.52
N ASN A 213 -9.60 -11.47 6.64
CA ASN A 213 -8.92 -11.48 7.95
C ASN A 213 -8.60 -10.06 8.45
N ASN A 214 -8.65 -9.86 9.76
CA ASN A 214 -8.19 -8.66 10.46
C ASN A 214 -7.00 -9.02 11.36
N PHE A 215 -5.80 -8.68 10.94
CA PHE A 215 -4.53 -8.88 11.66
C PHE A 215 -3.98 -7.51 12.09
N ILE A 216 -4.10 -7.15 13.36
CA ILE A 216 -3.75 -5.82 13.86
C ILE A 216 -2.74 -6.01 15.00
N GLY A 217 -1.55 -5.42 14.92
CA GLY A 217 -0.44 -5.60 15.85
C GLY A 217 0.77 -6.30 15.23
N LEU A 218 1.95 -6.12 15.86
CA LEU A 218 3.20 -6.77 15.47
C LEU A 218 3.01 -8.30 15.41
N GLN A 219 3.37 -8.92 14.29
CA GLN A 219 3.27 -10.37 14.07
C GLN A 219 1.87 -10.99 14.31
N ALA A 220 0.80 -10.18 14.35
CA ALA A 220 -0.57 -10.69 14.45
C ALA A 220 -0.89 -11.58 13.23
N GLY A 221 -1.31 -12.82 13.45
CA GLY A 221 -1.61 -13.78 12.38
C GLY A 221 -0.42 -14.17 11.49
N PHE A 222 0.83 -13.97 11.93
CA PHE A 222 2.04 -14.17 11.13
C PHE A 222 2.06 -15.47 10.30
N TYR A 223 1.63 -16.60 10.87
CA TYR A 223 1.61 -17.92 10.22
C TYR A 223 0.27 -18.32 9.56
N SER A 224 -0.75 -17.45 9.55
CA SER A 224 -2.12 -17.75 9.08
C SER A 224 -2.22 -17.83 7.54
N ARG A 225 -1.77 -18.93 6.95
CA ARG A 225 -1.59 -19.08 5.48
C ARG A 225 -2.86 -19.10 4.65
N ARG A 226 -3.89 -19.82 5.10
CA ARG A 226 -5.10 -20.09 4.30
C ARG A 226 -6.41 -19.79 5.05
N GLY A 227 -6.30 -19.47 6.34
CA GLY A 227 -7.43 -19.14 7.19
C GLY A 227 -8.14 -17.89 6.69
N SER A 228 -9.47 -17.88 6.76
CA SER A 228 -10.29 -16.73 6.37
C SER A 228 -11.17 -16.27 7.54
N GLY A 229 -11.55 -15.00 7.58
CA GLY A 229 -12.41 -14.46 8.65
C GLY A 229 -11.77 -14.38 10.04
N ASN A 230 -10.45 -14.55 10.19
CA ASN A 230 -9.78 -14.49 11.49
C ASN A 230 -9.56 -13.04 11.94
N ASN A 231 -9.82 -12.73 13.21
CA ASN A 231 -9.69 -11.39 13.80
C ASN A 231 -8.65 -11.42 14.93
N PHE A 232 -7.37 -11.27 14.59
CA PHE A 232 -6.27 -11.26 15.55
C PHE A 232 -5.83 -9.83 15.84
N ILE A 233 -6.25 -9.29 16.99
CA ILE A 233 -6.11 -7.88 17.37
C ILE A 233 -5.20 -7.74 18.60
N GLY A 234 -3.90 -7.62 18.30
CA GLY A 234 -2.78 -7.26 19.15
C GLY A 234 -1.55 -8.15 18.89
N THR A 235 -0.41 -7.74 19.46
CA THR A 235 0.91 -8.30 19.18
C THR A 235 0.97 -9.82 19.38
N ASN A 236 1.61 -10.55 18.47
CA ASN A 236 1.82 -12.01 18.51
C ASN A 236 0.53 -12.86 18.61
N ASN A 237 -0.65 -12.32 18.31
CA ASN A 237 -1.88 -13.10 18.35
C ASN A 237 -1.90 -14.16 17.23
N GLY A 238 -2.16 -15.42 17.59
CA GLY A 238 -2.04 -16.55 16.67
C GLY A 238 -0.60 -16.90 16.26
N TYR A 239 0.42 -16.34 16.92
CA TYR A 239 1.83 -16.61 16.62
C TYR A 239 2.30 -17.97 17.17
N ASN A 240 1.94 -19.04 16.47
CA ASN A 240 2.32 -20.41 16.80
C ASN A 240 3.56 -20.89 16.00
N THR A 241 4.73 -20.79 16.63
CA THR A 241 6.01 -21.23 16.05
C THR A 241 6.12 -22.74 15.84
N THR A 242 5.33 -23.56 16.54
CA THR A 242 5.35 -25.03 16.36
C THR A 242 4.69 -25.48 15.05
N LEU A 243 3.95 -24.59 14.41
CA LEU A 243 3.12 -24.86 13.23
C LEU A 243 3.31 -23.78 12.15
N ALA A 244 4.58 -23.36 11.96
CA ALA A 244 4.99 -22.28 11.06
C ALA A 244 4.50 -22.42 9.60
N ASP A 245 4.12 -23.63 9.19
CA ASP A 245 3.67 -23.93 7.83
C ASP A 245 2.15 -24.17 7.67
N THR A 246 1.36 -24.27 8.75
CA THR A 246 0.08 -25.04 8.69
C THR A 246 -1.18 -24.36 9.22
N LEU A 247 -1.16 -23.12 9.74
CA LEU A 247 -2.39 -22.47 10.22
C LEU A 247 -3.36 -22.12 9.07
N THR A 248 -4.35 -22.98 8.87
CA THR A 248 -5.44 -22.86 7.87
C THR A 248 -6.83 -22.68 8.47
N GLY A 249 -6.94 -22.75 9.80
CA GLY A 249 -8.15 -22.51 10.58
C GLY A 249 -8.76 -21.12 10.34
N SER A 250 -10.09 -21.04 10.41
CA SER A 250 -10.88 -19.88 9.97
C SER A 250 -11.85 -19.38 11.04
N ASN A 251 -12.30 -18.14 10.92
CA ASN A 251 -13.28 -17.48 11.80
C ASN A 251 -12.84 -17.38 13.27
N ASN A 252 -11.54 -17.43 13.57
CA ASN A 252 -11.03 -17.30 14.94
C ASN A 252 -10.82 -15.83 15.31
N THR A 253 -11.32 -15.40 16.47
CA THR A 253 -11.09 -14.06 17.02
C THR A 253 -10.15 -14.16 18.21
N ALA A 254 -9.05 -13.41 18.21
CA ALA A 254 -8.06 -13.39 19.30
C ALA A 254 -7.65 -11.93 19.59
N ILE A 255 -8.05 -11.37 20.74
CA ILE A 255 -7.87 -9.95 21.10
C ILE A 255 -7.09 -9.84 22.40
N GLY A 256 -6.06 -9.01 22.43
CA GLY A 256 -5.04 -8.95 23.49
C GLY A 256 -3.64 -9.01 22.87
N SER A 257 -2.60 -9.20 23.67
CA SER A 257 -1.24 -9.48 23.15
C SER A 257 -0.86 -10.91 23.53
N GLU A 258 -0.30 -11.70 22.62
CA GLU A 258 0.06 -13.11 22.80
C GLU A 258 -1.12 -14.06 23.03
N SER A 259 -2.31 -13.71 22.52
CA SER A 259 -3.49 -14.57 22.60
C SER A 259 -3.46 -15.66 21.51
N ALA A 260 -4.01 -16.83 21.82
CA ALA A 260 -4.12 -17.99 20.92
C ALA A 260 -2.78 -18.48 20.33
N ARG A 261 -1.64 -18.31 21.02
CA ARG A 261 -0.31 -18.71 20.50
C ARG A 261 -0.12 -20.22 20.32
N ASN A 262 -1.02 -21.06 20.82
CA ASN A 262 -1.07 -22.49 20.55
C ASN A 262 -2.08 -22.92 19.45
N ILE A 263 -2.73 -21.98 18.75
CA ILE A 263 -3.73 -22.31 17.73
C ILE A 263 -3.13 -23.15 16.59
N ALA A 264 -3.81 -24.22 16.20
CA ALA A 264 -3.30 -25.24 15.31
C ALA A 264 -4.04 -25.33 13.96
N ALA A 265 -3.54 -26.20 13.09
CA ALA A 265 -3.75 -26.15 11.64
C ALA A 265 -5.20 -25.98 11.16
N SER A 266 -6.17 -26.63 11.81
CA SER A 266 -7.59 -26.61 11.46
C SER A 266 -8.49 -25.88 12.47
N ALA A 267 -7.94 -25.40 13.58
CA ALA A 267 -8.68 -24.80 14.69
C ALA A 267 -9.50 -23.58 14.22
N SER A 268 -10.83 -23.64 14.35
CA SER A 268 -11.74 -22.68 13.72
C SER A 268 -12.84 -22.20 14.66
N GLY A 269 -13.38 -21.00 14.44
CA GLY A 269 -14.50 -20.44 15.21
C GLY A 269 -14.20 -20.14 16.69
N ASN A 270 -12.92 -20.13 17.10
CA ASN A 270 -12.55 -19.89 18.49
C ASN A 270 -12.59 -18.38 18.84
N LEU A 271 -12.92 -18.05 20.08
CA LEU A 271 -12.87 -16.69 20.64
C LEU A 271 -11.89 -16.64 21.81
N VAL A 272 -10.86 -15.80 21.72
CA VAL A 272 -9.82 -15.66 22.74
C VAL A 272 -9.67 -14.19 23.11
N LEU A 273 -9.93 -13.82 24.37
CA LEU A 273 -9.89 -12.43 24.84
C LEU A 273 -8.95 -12.33 26.06
N GLY A 274 -7.90 -11.52 25.96
CA GLY A 274 -6.93 -11.29 27.03
C GLY A 274 -5.48 -11.56 26.61
N ASN A 275 -4.52 -10.94 27.31
CA ASN A 275 -3.10 -11.06 27.03
C ASN A 275 -2.50 -12.41 27.49
N SER A 276 -1.60 -13.02 26.71
CA SER A 276 -0.86 -14.25 27.03
C SER A 276 -1.80 -15.34 27.57
N VAL A 277 -2.69 -15.81 26.69
CA VAL A 277 -3.65 -16.88 26.96
C VAL A 277 -3.81 -17.78 25.73
N ASN A 278 -4.02 -19.07 25.97
CA ASN A 278 -4.04 -20.11 24.96
C ASN A 278 -5.39 -20.85 24.95
N LEU A 279 -5.68 -21.52 23.83
CA LEU A 279 -6.82 -22.43 23.70
C LEU A 279 -6.63 -23.65 24.62
N PRO A 280 -7.67 -24.14 25.33
CA PRO A 280 -7.63 -25.38 26.10
C PRO A 280 -7.06 -26.56 25.32
N THR A 281 -7.38 -26.66 24.03
CA THR A 281 -6.66 -27.54 23.09
C THR A 281 -6.33 -26.77 21.82
N GLY A 282 -5.07 -26.80 21.38
CA GLY A 282 -4.62 -26.00 20.22
C GLY A 282 -5.33 -26.35 18.91
N ASN A 283 -5.76 -27.60 18.74
CA ASN A 283 -6.57 -28.10 17.62
C ASN A 283 -8.09 -27.96 17.84
N GLY A 284 -8.52 -27.36 18.96
CA GLY A 284 -9.91 -27.11 19.27
C GLY A 284 -10.59 -26.17 18.28
N SER A 285 -11.90 -26.31 18.15
CA SER A 285 -12.75 -25.39 17.40
C SER A 285 -13.93 -24.98 18.28
N ASN A 286 -14.47 -23.79 18.04
CA ASN A 286 -15.59 -23.20 18.78
C ASN A 286 -15.33 -23.03 20.29
N GLN A 287 -14.06 -22.92 20.72
CA GLN A 287 -13.67 -22.69 22.12
C GLN A 287 -13.73 -21.20 22.46
N VAL A 288 -14.24 -20.86 23.65
CA VAL A 288 -14.20 -19.50 24.21
C VAL A 288 -13.22 -19.45 25.37
N VAL A 289 -12.29 -18.50 25.31
CA VAL A 289 -11.23 -18.27 26.31
C VAL A 289 -11.15 -16.78 26.59
N ILE A 290 -11.98 -16.31 27.51
CA ILE A 290 -11.71 -15.03 28.17
C ILE A 290 -10.69 -15.34 29.26
N LYS A 291 -9.44 -14.82 29.15
CA LYS A 291 -8.38 -15.09 30.13
C LYS A 291 -8.92 -14.80 31.51
N ASN A 292 -8.70 -15.75 32.42
CA ASN A 292 -9.04 -15.77 33.86
C ASN A 292 -9.72 -14.47 34.30
N LEU A 293 -11.01 -14.53 34.72
CA LEU A 293 -11.90 -13.42 35.19
C LEU A 293 -13.08 -13.19 34.19
N ILE A 294 -13.64 -11.97 34.08
CA ILE A 294 -14.10 -11.39 32.79
C ILE A 294 -15.62 -11.36 32.47
N PHE A 295 -16.49 -10.89 33.38
CA PHE A 295 -17.93 -10.62 33.20
C PHE A 295 -18.32 -9.20 33.71
N GLY A 296 -19.48 -8.67 33.27
CA GLY A 296 -20.01 -7.34 33.61
C GLY A 296 -21.55 -7.28 33.54
N THR A 297 -22.23 -6.58 34.44
CA THR A 297 -23.71 -6.39 34.42
C THR A 297 -24.13 -5.03 34.99
N GLY A 298 -25.44 -4.70 34.92
CA GLY A 298 -26.04 -3.43 35.35
C GLY A 298 -25.50 -2.16 34.68
N ALA A 299 -24.77 -2.33 33.57
CA ALA A 299 -24.04 -1.29 32.86
C ALA A 299 -24.96 -0.46 31.92
N SER A 300 -26.03 0.14 32.46
CA SER A 300 -27.12 0.73 31.68
C SER A 300 -27.33 2.23 31.89
N GLY A 301 -27.48 2.98 30.81
CA GLY A 301 -27.85 4.39 30.84
C GLY A 301 -27.48 5.13 29.55
N THR A 302 -27.76 6.44 29.50
CA THR A 302 -27.53 7.28 28.32
C THR A 302 -26.29 8.13 28.49
N GLY A 303 -25.33 8.01 27.57
CA GLY A 303 -24.03 8.70 27.69
C GLY A 303 -23.14 8.02 28.74
N THR A 304 -22.73 8.75 29.77
CA THR A 304 -21.91 8.24 30.88
C THR A 304 -22.72 7.67 32.05
N THR A 305 -24.05 7.79 32.03
CA THR A 305 -24.88 7.26 33.11
C THR A 305 -24.83 5.73 33.14
N ILE A 306 -24.60 5.19 34.34
CA ILE A 306 -24.69 3.77 34.65
C ILE A 306 -25.68 3.64 35.80
N GLN A 307 -26.68 2.76 35.71
CA GLN A 307 -27.63 2.56 36.80
C GLN A 307 -26.92 2.09 38.07
N THR A 308 -27.47 2.45 39.23
CA THR A 308 -26.96 2.11 40.57
C THR A 308 -27.01 0.60 40.88
N THR A 309 -27.31 -0.22 39.89
CA THR A 309 -27.37 -1.69 39.88
C THR A 309 -26.19 -2.33 39.14
N ALA A 310 -25.18 -1.55 38.71
CA ALA A 310 -23.95 -2.01 38.06
C ALA A 310 -23.17 -3.06 38.88
N LYS A 311 -22.71 -4.14 38.21
CA LYS A 311 -22.43 -5.44 38.84
C LYS A 311 -21.55 -6.38 37.97
N ALA A 312 -20.23 -6.46 38.16
CA ALA A 312 -19.27 -7.32 37.41
C ALA A 312 -18.93 -8.68 38.07
N GLY A 313 -18.29 -9.61 37.34
CA GLY A 313 -18.02 -10.99 37.79
C GLY A 313 -16.81 -11.66 37.09
N ILE A 314 -16.21 -12.70 37.67
CA ILE A 314 -14.78 -13.03 37.46
C ILE A 314 -14.44 -14.56 37.61
N ASN A 315 -15.05 -15.48 36.84
CA ASN A 315 -14.84 -16.99 36.79
C ASN A 315 -15.77 -17.96 37.59
N VAL A 316 -16.52 -17.62 38.64
CA VAL A 316 -16.20 -16.60 39.62
C VAL A 316 -17.22 -15.44 39.67
N ASN A 317 -18.47 -15.63 39.21
CA ASN A 317 -18.97 -14.73 38.14
C ASN A 317 -20.29 -13.94 38.25
N ASN A 318 -20.97 -13.81 39.41
CA ASN A 318 -22.15 -12.92 39.52
C ASN A 318 -22.28 -12.26 40.91
N PRO A 319 -22.28 -10.91 41.02
CA PRO A 319 -22.02 -10.22 42.28
C PRO A 319 -23.22 -10.04 43.21
N GLN A 320 -22.93 -10.10 44.50
CA GLN A 320 -23.78 -9.64 45.60
C GLN A 320 -23.66 -8.11 45.77
N SER A 321 -22.44 -7.60 45.74
CA SER A 321 -22.01 -6.19 45.68
C SER A 321 -22.02 -5.67 44.22
N THR A 322 -20.96 -4.99 43.77
CA THR A 322 -20.67 -4.72 42.35
C THR A 322 -19.55 -5.64 41.81
N LEU A 323 -18.92 -6.52 42.62
CA LEU A 323 -18.00 -7.59 42.20
C LEU A 323 -17.86 -8.72 43.26
N ASP A 324 -18.37 -9.93 42.98
CA ASP A 324 -18.33 -11.11 43.87
C ASP A 324 -18.42 -12.42 43.07
N VAL A 325 -18.39 -13.57 43.78
CA VAL A 325 -17.74 -14.79 43.28
C VAL A 325 -18.48 -16.10 43.62
N GLU A 326 -18.90 -16.88 42.60
CA GLU A 326 -19.14 -18.34 42.70
C GLU A 326 -19.01 -19.05 41.33
N GLY A 327 -19.09 -20.39 41.31
CA GLY A 327 -18.86 -21.31 40.17
C GLY A 327 -17.97 -22.50 40.58
N ASN A 328 -18.02 -23.71 40.02
CA ASN A 328 -18.78 -24.28 38.88
C ASN A 328 -20.32 -24.22 39.01
N MET A 329 -21.04 -24.47 37.89
CA MET A 329 -22.51 -24.43 37.85
C MET A 329 -23.11 -25.49 36.89
N ALA A 330 -24.15 -26.20 37.33
CA ALA A 330 -24.86 -27.21 36.53
C ALA A 330 -26.35 -27.32 36.92
N ILE A 331 -27.21 -26.64 36.16
CA ILE A 331 -28.66 -26.86 36.05
C ILE A 331 -29.00 -26.39 34.62
N GLY A 332 -29.59 -27.13 33.69
CA GLY A 332 -30.35 -28.39 33.68
C GLY A 332 -31.39 -28.24 32.53
N ALA A 333 -31.84 -29.28 31.83
CA ALA A 333 -31.63 -30.72 31.99
C ALA A 333 -31.28 -31.38 30.63
#